data_AF-A0A6A6XMI9-F1
#
_entry.id   AF-A0A6A6XMI9-F1
#
_cell.length_a   1.000
_cell.length_b   1.000
_cell.length_c   1.000
_cell.angle_alpha   90.00
_cell.angle_beta   90.00
_cell.angle_gamma   90.00
#
_symmetry.space_group_name_H-M   'P 1'
#
loop_
_entity.id
_entity.type
_entity.pdbx_description
1 polymer ?
#
loop_
_entity_poly.entity_id
_entity_poly.type
_entity_poly.pdbx_seq_one_letter_code
_entity_poly.pdbx_strand_id
1 'polypeptide(L)'
;MDTQDFSLADLDFETASVLVNHFNAVRSELPQWAIEFYEKEFGLQDPSVVVNQQPLRVKECRGWIKSNNRYTGGIRKCAKEYRRPGMYRPPTLAQYQRHSVYVMSSILNIRSNASPFTVILDDLNQRATPLITEVTRRGLSRNINVVYVSFETATAIHPNIRHIPAWGKHTGGEILRKVEKAMADFNESLVVVDSLNELLNVKHVDIGALFKLVAVKYASNLIGVYHQDITATQYPENAYAPQSLDVIKYMATTVITCKSFAHVLATKAAKERSLAEPTHGLLHSVEGVVQCLDANDHRGIVLEAEFRRKSGRSESETFFLRAAQPSDYNAPMPGMTFGTLKKEFIVLLDQFPAYCSEGVMMLINAATDGLDSTFNLGLTNKQKEAREGVVLPYFDAQKGEGGEGGRILYDMGEEDDFDEEEDEI
;
A
#
# COMPACT_ATOMS: atom_id res chain seq x y z
N MET A 1 27.95 15.09 35.91
CA MET A 1 27.44 13.73 35.61
C MET A 1 25.96 13.91 35.40
N ASP A 2 25.60 14.35 34.20
CA ASP A 2 24.22 14.66 33.85
C ASP A 2 23.61 13.38 33.28
N THR A 3 22.64 12.85 34.00
CA THR A 3 21.82 11.73 33.56
C THR A 3 20.92 12.22 32.43
N GLN A 4 21.29 11.89 31.19
CA GLN A 4 20.37 11.97 30.07
C GLN A 4 19.19 11.03 30.36
N ASP A 5 17.98 11.58 30.30
CA ASP A 5 16.72 10.84 30.40
C ASP A 5 16.64 9.81 29.26
N PHE A 6 17.09 8.59 29.53
CA PHE A 6 16.81 7.42 28.69
C PHE A 6 15.35 7.01 28.93
N SER A 7 14.45 7.37 28.00
CA SER A 7 13.09 6.84 27.98
C SER A 7 13.10 5.41 27.42
N LEU A 8 12.62 4.43 28.19
CA LEU A 8 12.46 3.04 27.72
C LEU A 8 11.30 2.86 26.74
N ALA A 9 10.53 3.92 26.44
CA ALA A 9 9.48 3.91 25.42
C ALA A 9 10.03 3.83 23.97
N ASP A 10 11.35 4.01 23.80
CA ASP A 10 12.05 3.96 22.51
C ASP A 10 12.56 2.54 22.14
N LEU A 11 12.27 1.53 22.97
CA LEU A 11 12.65 0.14 22.71
C LEU A 11 11.64 -0.56 21.79
N ASP A 12 12.15 -1.30 20.81
CA ASP A 12 11.32 -2.16 19.97
C ASP A 12 10.61 -3.26 20.79
N PHE A 13 9.51 -3.77 20.26
CA PHE A 13 8.65 -4.73 20.97
C PHE A 13 9.36 -6.07 21.27
N GLU A 14 10.35 -6.47 20.48
CA GLU A 14 11.16 -7.67 20.73
C GLU A 14 12.02 -7.48 21.99
N THR A 15 12.69 -6.34 22.10
CA THR A 15 13.49 -6.01 23.29
C THR A 15 12.59 -5.78 24.50
N ALA A 16 11.44 -5.11 24.32
CA ALA A 16 10.45 -4.93 25.38
C ALA A 16 9.86 -6.26 25.87
N SER A 17 9.55 -7.22 24.99
CA SER A 17 9.04 -8.55 25.35
C SER A 17 10.09 -9.38 26.09
N VAL A 18 11.35 -9.35 25.65
CA VAL A 18 12.46 -10.01 26.35
C VAL A 18 12.68 -9.40 27.74
N LEU A 19 12.62 -8.07 27.85
CA LEU A 19 12.73 -7.37 29.13
C LEU A 19 11.55 -7.64 30.07
N VAL A 20 10.31 -7.70 29.55
CA VAL A 20 9.12 -8.06 30.34
C VAL A 20 9.22 -9.49 30.88
N ASN A 21 9.68 -10.43 30.05
CA ASN A 21 9.85 -11.84 30.45
C ASN A 21 10.99 -12.01 31.46
N HIS A 22 12.09 -11.27 31.29
CA HIS A 22 13.20 -11.24 32.24
C HIS A 22 12.79 -10.58 33.56
N PHE A 23 12.08 -9.45 33.51
CA PHE A 23 11.57 -8.74 34.68
C PHE A 23 10.60 -9.60 35.48
N ASN A 24 9.68 -10.32 34.82
CA ASN A 24 8.77 -11.24 35.51
C ASN A 24 9.49 -12.45 36.13
N ALA A 25 10.61 -12.89 35.55
CA ALA A 25 11.42 -13.97 36.10
C ALA A 25 12.24 -13.55 37.33
N VAL A 26 12.67 -12.28 37.41
CA VAL A 26 13.52 -11.74 38.48
C VAL A 26 12.74 -10.83 39.45
N ARG A 27 11.42 -10.71 39.28
CA ARG A 27 10.54 -9.78 40.04
C ARG A 27 10.67 -9.92 41.56
N SER A 28 10.93 -11.12 42.06
CA SER A 28 11.09 -11.39 43.49
C SER A 28 12.44 -10.95 44.07
N GLU A 29 13.43 -10.66 43.22
CA GLU A 29 14.79 -10.31 43.60
C GLU A 29 15.11 -8.81 43.38
N LEU A 30 14.17 -8.04 42.82
CA LEU A 30 14.38 -6.64 42.48
C LEU A 30 14.05 -5.68 43.64
N PRO A 31 14.79 -4.56 43.77
CA PRO A 31 14.47 -3.50 44.73
C PRO A 31 13.12 -2.84 44.43
N GLN A 32 12.44 -2.38 45.48
CA GLN A 32 11.07 -1.85 45.41
C GLN A 32 10.91 -0.63 44.49
N TRP A 33 11.93 0.24 44.42
CA TRP A 33 11.93 1.40 43.52
C TRP A 33 11.93 1.01 42.03
N ALA A 34 12.51 -0.14 41.67
CA ALA A 34 12.53 -0.62 40.28
C ALA A 34 11.16 -1.17 39.85
N ILE A 35 10.42 -1.74 40.81
CA ILE A 35 9.04 -2.19 40.61
C ILE A 35 8.12 -0.99 40.41
N GLU A 36 8.26 0.05 41.24
CA GLU A 36 7.47 1.28 41.15
C GLU A 36 7.72 2.06 39.85
N PHE A 37 8.97 2.12 39.38
CA PHE A 37 9.31 2.73 38.09
C PHE A 37 8.64 1.99 36.92
N TYR A 38 8.64 0.65 36.96
CA TYR A 38 8.04 -0.18 35.93
C TYR A 38 6.50 -0.04 35.88
N GLU A 39 5.85 0.02 37.04
CA GLU A 39 4.41 0.22 37.14
C GLU A 39 3.97 1.62 36.68
N LYS A 40 4.84 2.63 36.83
CA LYS A 40 4.58 3.99 36.36
C LYS A 40 4.70 4.15 34.84
N GLU A 41 5.66 3.49 34.21
CA GLU A 41 5.88 3.55 32.76
C GLU A 41 4.93 2.63 31.97
N PHE A 42 4.52 1.50 32.55
CA PHE A 42 3.69 0.49 31.85
C PHE A 42 2.27 0.33 32.42
N GLY A 43 1.91 1.03 33.49
CA GLY A 43 0.60 0.97 34.13
C GLY A 43 -0.40 1.99 33.58
N LEU A 44 -1.49 1.48 32.98
CA LEU A 44 -2.82 2.09 32.81
C LEU A 44 -2.91 3.56 32.30
N GLN A 45 -3.22 3.68 31.00
CA GLN A 45 -3.58 4.91 30.30
C GLN A 45 -4.85 5.59 30.88
N ASP A 46 -4.75 6.90 31.15
CA ASP A 46 -5.90 7.79 31.36
C ASP A 46 -6.72 7.94 30.05
N PRO A 47 -8.05 7.74 30.06
CA PRO A 47 -8.87 7.61 28.84
C PRO A 47 -9.41 8.94 28.26
N SER A 48 -8.76 10.09 28.45
CA SER A 48 -9.38 11.41 28.21
C SER A 48 -8.73 12.27 27.12
N VAL A 49 -8.37 11.73 25.96
CA VAL A 49 -8.20 12.55 24.72
C VAL A 49 -8.75 11.80 23.51
N VAL A 50 -10.06 11.97 23.24
CA VAL A 50 -10.70 11.46 22.02
C VAL A 50 -10.73 12.56 20.97
N VAL A 51 -9.80 12.52 20.03
CA VAL A 51 -9.91 13.28 18.78
C VAL A 51 -10.95 12.58 17.90
N ASN A 52 -12.08 13.25 17.66
CA ASN A 52 -13.17 12.78 16.82
C ASN A 52 -12.75 12.72 15.34
N GLN A 53 -12.12 11.62 14.94
CA GLN A 53 -12.05 11.19 13.54
C GLN A 53 -12.98 10.00 13.36
N GLN A 54 -13.99 10.11 12.50
CA GLN A 54 -14.88 8.99 12.20
C GLN A 54 -14.05 7.78 11.71
N PRO A 55 -13.95 6.70 12.49
CA PRO A 55 -13.02 5.62 12.18
C PRO A 55 -13.61 4.72 11.08
N LEU A 56 -12.79 4.42 10.07
CA LEU A 56 -13.08 3.34 9.12
C LEU A 56 -13.01 2.01 9.88
N ARG A 57 -14.15 1.55 10.40
CA ARG A 57 -14.29 0.26 11.07
C ARG A 57 -14.09 -0.85 10.03
N VAL A 58 -13.13 -1.74 10.27
CA VAL A 58 -12.99 -2.95 9.46
C VAL A 58 -14.28 -3.77 9.67
N LYS A 59 -15.02 -4.07 8.59
CA LYS A 59 -16.23 -4.90 8.64
C LYS A 59 -15.93 -6.25 9.31
N GLU A 60 -16.91 -6.82 10.01
CA GLU A 60 -16.82 -8.06 10.79
C GLU A 60 -15.94 -9.14 10.14
N CYS A 61 -14.88 -9.54 10.83
CA CYS A 61 -13.78 -10.35 10.30
C CYS A 61 -14.09 -11.86 10.16
N ARG A 62 -15.31 -12.32 10.48
CA ARG A 62 -15.63 -13.76 10.54
C ARG A 62 -15.53 -14.47 9.18
N GLY A 63 -15.74 -13.76 8.07
CA GLY A 63 -15.60 -14.33 6.72
C GLY A 63 -14.16 -14.30 6.16
N TRP A 64 -13.25 -13.56 6.80
CA TRP A 64 -11.89 -13.32 6.28
C TRP A 64 -10.79 -14.10 7.00
N ILE A 65 -11.08 -14.51 8.24
CA ILE A 65 -10.22 -15.38 9.04
C ILE A 65 -10.56 -16.83 8.69
N LYS A 66 -9.60 -17.60 8.19
CA LYS A 66 -9.83 -19.00 7.82
C LYS A 66 -9.64 -19.92 9.02
N SER A 67 -10.67 -20.68 9.36
CA SER A 67 -10.63 -21.69 10.43
C SER A 67 -9.72 -22.88 10.10
N ASN A 68 -9.57 -23.22 8.81
CA ASN A 68 -8.63 -24.24 8.35
C ASN A 68 -7.98 -23.85 7.01
N ASN A 69 -6.66 -23.62 7.02
CA ASN A 69 -5.90 -23.27 5.81
C ASN A 69 -5.18 -24.48 5.17
N ARG A 70 -5.42 -25.71 5.65
CA ARG A 70 -4.84 -26.91 5.04
C ARG A 70 -5.57 -27.29 3.75
N TYR A 71 -4.81 -27.76 2.77
CA TYR A 71 -5.32 -28.20 1.47
C TYR A 71 -5.97 -29.58 1.58
N THR A 72 -7.24 -29.68 1.14
CA THR A 72 -8.04 -30.92 1.20
C THR A 72 -8.40 -31.49 -0.18
N GLY A 73 -7.79 -30.98 -1.27
CA GLY A 73 -7.99 -31.45 -2.64
C GLY A 73 -8.85 -30.54 -3.53
N GLY A 74 -8.64 -30.60 -4.85
CA GLY A 74 -9.40 -29.87 -5.89
C GLY A 74 -8.61 -28.79 -6.65
N ILE A 75 -8.95 -28.55 -7.92
CA ILE A 75 -8.37 -27.46 -8.73
C ILE A 75 -8.74 -26.11 -8.09
N ARG A 76 -7.74 -25.30 -7.75
CA ARG A 76 -7.92 -23.95 -7.18
C ARG A 76 -8.55 -23.05 -8.24
N LYS A 77 -9.87 -22.81 -8.14
CA LYS A 77 -10.57 -21.85 -9.00
C LYS A 77 -10.69 -20.51 -8.27
N CYS A 78 -10.18 -19.46 -8.89
CA CYS A 78 -10.44 -18.09 -8.46
C CYS A 78 -11.90 -17.75 -8.81
N ALA A 79 -12.73 -17.50 -7.80
CA ALA A 79 -14.12 -17.11 -8.02
C ALA A 79 -14.17 -15.72 -8.66
N LYS A 80 -14.74 -15.62 -9.86
CA LYS A 80 -14.99 -14.33 -10.52
C LYS A 80 -16.20 -13.66 -9.87
N GLU A 81 -15.94 -12.61 -9.08
CA GLU A 81 -17.00 -11.73 -8.58
C GLU A 81 -17.46 -10.82 -9.75
N TYR A 82 -18.66 -11.07 -10.27
CA TYR A 82 -19.29 -10.19 -11.26
C TYR A 82 -19.81 -8.92 -10.56
N ARG A 83 -19.15 -7.78 -10.79
CA ARG A 83 -19.71 -6.46 -10.43
C ARG A 83 -20.37 -5.86 -11.67
N ARG A 84 -21.60 -5.39 -11.50
CA ARG A 84 -22.33 -4.67 -12.55
C ARG A 84 -21.63 -3.32 -12.81
N PRO A 85 -21.46 -2.90 -14.07
CA PRO A 85 -20.91 -1.59 -14.38
C PRO A 85 -21.94 -0.53 -13.98
N GLY A 86 -21.63 0.23 -12.92
CA GLY A 86 -22.33 1.48 -12.62
C GLY A 86 -21.76 2.62 -13.47
N MET A 87 -22.59 3.60 -13.83
CA MET A 87 -22.15 4.82 -14.52
C MET A 87 -21.00 5.48 -13.75
N TYR A 88 -19.94 5.84 -14.47
CA TYR A 88 -18.75 6.50 -13.92
C TYR A 88 -19.13 7.91 -13.45
N ARG A 89 -19.12 8.14 -12.13
CA ARG A 89 -19.09 9.49 -11.57
C ARG A 89 -17.64 9.84 -11.23
N PRO A 90 -17.21 11.08 -11.44
CA PRO A 90 -15.89 11.51 -10.99
C PRO A 90 -15.77 11.25 -9.48
N PRO A 91 -14.69 10.60 -9.02
CA PRO A 91 -14.55 10.24 -7.62
C PRO A 91 -14.45 11.51 -6.76
N THR A 92 -15.22 11.59 -5.69
CA THR A 92 -15.06 12.66 -4.70
C THR A 92 -13.73 12.49 -3.96
N LEU A 93 -13.19 13.55 -3.36
CA LEU A 93 -11.98 13.48 -2.54
C LEU A 93 -12.05 12.38 -1.47
N ALA A 94 -13.18 12.30 -0.76
CA ALA A 94 -13.40 11.27 0.25
C ALA A 94 -13.45 9.85 -0.36
N GLN A 95 -13.94 9.69 -1.59
CA GLN A 95 -13.90 8.40 -2.29
C GLN A 95 -12.48 8.03 -2.70
N TYR A 96 -11.71 8.99 -3.21
CA TYR A 96 -10.31 8.82 -3.54
C TYR A 96 -9.49 8.40 -2.32
N GLN A 97 -9.58 9.15 -1.22
CA GLN A 97 -8.86 8.83 0.03
C GLN A 97 -9.21 7.44 0.56
N ARG A 98 -10.50 7.06 0.54
CA ARG A 98 -10.95 5.72 0.94
C ARG A 98 -10.44 4.64 -0.01
N HIS A 99 -10.40 4.93 -1.30
CA HIS A 99 -9.90 4.00 -2.30
C HIS A 99 -8.40 3.73 -2.11
N SER A 100 -7.58 4.76 -2.00
CA SER A 100 -6.12 4.61 -1.84
C SER A 100 -5.76 3.86 -0.56
N VAL A 101 -6.38 4.19 0.57
CA VAL A 101 -6.20 3.45 1.83
C VAL A 101 -6.68 2.00 1.70
N TYR A 102 -7.81 1.76 1.01
CA TYR A 102 -8.30 0.40 0.78
C TYR A 102 -7.34 -0.44 -0.06
N VAL A 103 -6.78 0.12 -1.15
CA VAL A 103 -5.83 -0.57 -2.02
C VAL A 103 -4.60 -0.98 -1.21
N MET A 104 -4.00 -0.04 -0.48
CA MET A 104 -2.84 -0.35 0.34
C MET A 104 -3.15 -1.35 1.46
N SER A 105 -4.26 -1.15 2.20
CA SER A 105 -4.72 -2.09 3.24
C SER A 105 -5.00 -3.48 2.67
N SER A 106 -5.45 -3.60 1.42
CA SER A 106 -5.69 -4.89 0.76
C SER A 106 -4.39 -5.69 0.54
N ILE A 107 -3.29 -5.00 0.25
CA ILE A 107 -1.96 -5.60 0.06
C ILE A 107 -1.36 -5.98 1.40
N LEU A 108 -1.38 -5.07 2.38
CA LEU A 108 -0.87 -5.35 3.73
C LEU A 108 -1.60 -6.49 4.42
N ASN A 109 -2.92 -6.60 4.19
CA ASN A 109 -3.72 -7.69 4.71
C ASN A 109 -3.62 -8.97 3.87
N ILE A 110 -2.84 -9.00 2.78
CA ILE A 110 -2.62 -10.19 1.93
C ILE A 110 -3.95 -10.71 1.36
N ARG A 111 -4.83 -9.81 0.91
CA ARG A 111 -6.12 -10.23 0.33
C ARG A 111 -5.88 -11.00 -0.96
N SER A 112 -6.76 -11.96 -1.23
CA SER A 112 -6.73 -12.71 -2.48
C SER A 112 -6.90 -11.75 -3.67
N ASN A 113 -6.04 -11.88 -4.68
CA ASN A 113 -6.00 -11.04 -5.88
C ASN A 113 -5.69 -9.54 -5.66
N ALA A 114 -5.15 -9.14 -4.50
CA ALA A 114 -4.72 -7.75 -4.31
C ALA A 114 -3.48 -7.44 -5.15
N SER A 115 -2.38 -8.17 -4.90
CA SER A 115 -1.13 -8.09 -5.67
C SER A 115 -0.44 -9.47 -5.65
N PRO A 116 -0.35 -10.18 -6.79
CA PRO A 116 0.34 -11.46 -6.85
C PRO A 116 1.86 -11.32 -6.65
N PHE A 117 2.44 -10.19 -7.07
CA PHE A 117 3.85 -9.89 -6.88
C PHE A 117 4.07 -8.43 -6.46
N THR A 118 4.52 -8.27 -5.22
CA THR A 118 4.87 -6.99 -4.64
C THR A 118 6.37 -6.91 -4.45
N VAL A 119 6.98 -5.86 -5.00
CA VAL A 119 8.40 -5.56 -4.83
C VAL A 119 8.54 -4.42 -3.84
N ILE A 120 9.39 -4.61 -2.85
CA ILE A 120 9.75 -3.57 -1.88
C ILE A 120 11.15 -3.11 -2.23
N LEU A 121 11.31 -1.81 -2.47
CA LEU A 121 12.59 -1.17 -2.71
C LEU A 121 13.00 -0.45 -1.43
N ASP A 122 14.07 -0.91 -0.82
CA ASP A 122 14.64 -0.30 0.37
C ASP A 122 16.06 0.19 0.12
N ASP A 123 16.63 0.82 1.14
CA ASP A 123 17.97 1.42 1.14
C ASP A 123 18.54 1.35 2.57
N LEU A 124 19.83 1.59 2.76
CA LEU A 124 20.48 1.63 4.09
C LEU A 124 19.82 2.62 5.05
N ASN A 125 19.30 3.72 4.47
CA ASN A 125 18.63 4.78 5.21
C ASN A 125 17.26 4.37 5.74
N GLN A 126 16.60 3.41 5.08
CA GLN A 126 15.33 2.88 5.54
C GLN A 126 15.14 1.46 5.02
N ARG A 127 15.34 0.48 5.90
CA ARG A 127 15.12 -0.93 5.62
C ARG A 127 13.64 -1.28 5.49
N ALA A 128 13.34 -2.33 4.73
CA ALA A 128 11.99 -2.86 4.55
C ALA A 128 11.43 -3.60 5.80
N THR A 129 12.26 -3.88 6.80
CA THR A 129 11.91 -4.71 7.97
C THR A 129 10.60 -4.29 8.66
N PRO A 130 10.32 -3.01 8.96
CA PRO A 130 9.07 -2.62 9.63
C PRO A 130 7.82 -2.97 8.80
N LEU A 131 7.91 -2.86 7.48
CA LEU A 131 6.83 -3.21 6.56
C LEU A 131 6.64 -4.73 6.48
N ILE A 132 7.72 -5.49 6.36
CA ILE A 132 7.68 -6.96 6.28
C ILE A 132 7.13 -7.57 7.57
N THR A 133 7.57 -7.06 8.72
CA THR A 133 7.06 -7.47 10.04
C THR A 133 5.56 -7.23 10.12
N GLU A 134 5.09 -6.09 9.64
CA GLU A 134 3.66 -5.78 9.66
C GLU A 134 2.84 -6.69 8.74
N VAL A 135 3.32 -6.92 7.51
CA VAL A 135 2.65 -7.82 6.57
C VAL A 135 2.64 -9.26 7.12
N THR A 136 3.76 -9.72 7.67
CA THR A 136 3.88 -11.06 8.26
C THR A 136 2.93 -11.23 9.43
N ARG A 137 2.87 -10.24 10.33
CA ARG A 137 1.96 -10.24 11.48
C ARG A 137 0.50 -10.29 11.04
N ARG A 138 0.12 -9.49 10.04
CA ARG A 138 -1.22 -9.53 9.43
C ARG A 138 -1.51 -10.88 8.78
N GLY A 139 -0.53 -11.50 8.12
CA GLY A 139 -0.67 -12.84 7.54
C GLY A 139 -0.92 -13.92 8.59
N LEU A 140 -0.14 -13.92 9.67
CA LEU A 140 -0.31 -14.86 10.78
C LEU A 140 -1.65 -14.65 11.50
N SER A 141 -2.12 -13.41 11.64
CA SER A 141 -3.45 -13.11 12.21
C SER A 141 -4.61 -13.66 11.35
N ARG A 142 -4.36 -13.95 10.08
CA ARG A 142 -5.34 -14.55 9.15
C ARG A 142 -5.17 -16.05 8.97
N ASN A 143 -4.25 -16.67 9.71
CA ASN A 143 -3.89 -18.09 9.57
C ASN A 143 -3.33 -18.44 8.17
N ILE A 144 -2.64 -17.48 7.53
CA ILE A 144 -1.95 -17.70 6.25
C ILE A 144 -0.60 -18.37 6.53
N ASN A 145 -0.21 -19.31 5.67
CA ASN A 145 1.12 -19.92 5.73
C ASN A 145 2.18 -18.92 5.29
N VAL A 146 3.08 -18.52 6.19
CA VAL A 146 4.17 -17.60 5.85
C VAL A 146 5.44 -18.41 5.61
N VAL A 147 5.97 -18.33 4.39
CA VAL A 147 7.23 -18.92 3.96
C VAL A 147 8.23 -17.79 3.77
N TYR A 148 9.36 -17.87 4.46
CA TYR A 148 10.35 -16.80 4.50
C TYR A 148 11.67 -17.34 3.94
N VAL A 149 12.10 -16.82 2.79
CA VAL A 149 13.32 -17.21 2.08
C VAL A 149 14.43 -16.23 2.47
N SER A 150 15.29 -16.69 3.36
CA SER A 150 16.29 -15.84 3.97
C SER A 150 17.66 -15.96 3.32
N PHE A 151 18.24 -14.81 2.99
CA PHE A 151 19.61 -14.64 2.55
C PHE A 151 20.44 -13.97 3.65
N GLU A 152 19.92 -12.86 4.17
CA GLU A 152 20.54 -12.05 5.21
C GLU A 152 19.99 -12.30 6.63
N THR A 153 18.76 -12.79 6.76
CA THR A 153 18.11 -12.98 8.07
C THR A 153 18.49 -14.33 8.70
N ALA A 154 19.48 -14.32 9.59
CA ALA A 154 19.99 -15.53 10.21
C ALA A 154 18.98 -16.27 11.11
N THR A 155 18.05 -15.55 11.75
CA THR A 155 17.14 -16.10 12.76
C THR A 155 15.70 -16.14 12.26
N ALA A 156 14.99 -17.23 12.53
CA ALA A 156 13.56 -17.30 12.27
C ALA A 156 12.80 -16.30 13.18
N ILE A 157 12.11 -15.34 12.56
CA ILE A 157 11.39 -14.24 13.23
C ILE A 157 10.31 -14.77 14.19
N HIS A 158 9.71 -15.93 13.89
CA HIS A 158 8.65 -16.51 14.72
C HIS A 158 8.53 -18.03 14.47
N PRO A 159 8.20 -18.86 15.47
CA PRO A 159 8.12 -20.33 15.33
C PRO A 159 7.12 -20.82 14.27
N ASN A 160 6.03 -20.07 14.04
CA ASN A 160 5.03 -20.40 13.03
C ASN A 160 5.42 -20.00 11.58
N ILE A 161 6.56 -19.33 11.39
CA ILE A 161 7.05 -18.95 10.07
C ILE A 161 7.93 -20.08 9.54
N ARG A 162 7.64 -20.56 8.33
CA ARG A 162 8.48 -21.56 7.65
C ARG A 162 9.70 -20.87 7.07
N HIS A 163 10.79 -20.87 7.84
CA HIS A 163 12.07 -20.31 7.43
C HIS A 163 12.82 -21.26 6.49
N ILE A 164 13.25 -20.73 5.34
CA ILE A 164 14.06 -21.43 4.34
C ILE A 164 15.39 -20.70 4.24
N PRO A 165 16.48 -21.27 4.79
CA PRO A 165 17.80 -20.69 4.60
C PRO A 165 18.24 -20.88 3.14
N ALA A 166 18.49 -19.76 2.47
CA ALA A 166 18.98 -19.69 1.09
C ALA A 166 20.46 -19.24 1.01
N TRP A 167 21.08 -18.91 2.14
CA TRP A 167 22.52 -18.68 2.23
C TRP A 167 23.35 -19.96 2.03
N GLY A 168 24.64 -19.81 1.72
CA GLY A 168 25.57 -20.93 1.57
C GLY A 168 25.53 -21.60 0.19
N LYS A 169 25.73 -22.94 0.13
CA LYS A 169 25.90 -23.69 -1.14
C LYS A 169 24.59 -24.14 -1.81
N HIS A 170 23.43 -23.67 -1.36
CA HIS A 170 22.17 -24.02 -1.98
C HIS A 170 22.08 -23.51 -3.42
N THR A 171 21.63 -24.38 -4.32
CA THR A 171 21.39 -24.03 -5.73
C THR A 171 19.99 -23.44 -5.89
N GLY A 172 19.77 -22.56 -6.87
CA GLY A 172 18.46 -21.96 -7.15
C GLY A 172 17.31 -22.99 -7.28
N GLY A 173 17.55 -24.10 -7.98
CA GLY A 173 16.57 -25.19 -8.11
C GLY A 173 16.27 -25.95 -6.81
N GLU A 174 17.18 -25.93 -5.82
CA GLU A 174 16.90 -26.48 -4.49
C GLU A 174 15.99 -25.54 -3.69
N ILE A 175 16.23 -24.23 -3.79
CA ILE A 175 15.43 -23.20 -3.12
C ILE A 175 13.99 -23.29 -3.62
N LEU A 176 13.77 -23.36 -4.94
CA LEU A 176 12.43 -23.50 -5.53
C LEU A 176 11.71 -24.78 -5.04
N ARG A 177 12.40 -25.92 -4.96
CA ARG A 177 11.82 -27.17 -4.42
C ARG A 177 11.46 -27.07 -2.94
N LYS A 178 12.29 -26.41 -2.13
CA LYS A 178 11.98 -26.16 -0.71
C LYS A 178 10.76 -25.26 -0.56
N VAL A 179 10.66 -24.19 -1.37
CA VAL A 179 9.51 -23.28 -1.40
C VAL A 179 8.23 -24.02 -1.81
N GLU A 180 8.31 -24.85 -2.85
CA GLU A 180 7.19 -25.70 -3.29
C GLU A 180 6.71 -26.65 -2.18
N LYS A 181 7.64 -27.36 -1.54
CA LYS A 181 7.33 -28.25 -0.40
C LYS A 181 6.70 -27.48 0.76
N ALA A 182 7.15 -26.26 1.02
CA ALA A 182 6.62 -25.43 2.09
C ALA A 182 5.18 -24.94 1.83
N MET A 183 4.75 -24.84 0.57
CA MET A 183 3.40 -24.39 0.18
C MET A 183 2.42 -25.52 -0.10
N ALA A 184 2.89 -26.73 -0.39
CA ALA A 184 2.06 -27.86 -0.83
C ALA A 184 0.87 -28.17 0.10
N ASP A 185 1.07 -28.00 1.42
CA ASP A 185 0.07 -28.34 2.43
C ASP A 185 -1.04 -27.28 2.60
N PHE A 186 -0.91 -26.09 2.01
CA PHE A 186 -1.74 -24.92 2.31
C PHE A 186 -2.48 -24.35 1.12
N ASN A 187 -3.68 -23.82 1.37
CA ASN A 187 -4.52 -23.17 0.35
C ASN A 187 -4.01 -21.78 -0.02
N GLU A 188 -3.62 -20.98 0.98
CA GLU A 188 -3.04 -19.65 0.79
C GLU A 188 -1.71 -19.56 1.52
N SER A 189 -0.68 -19.11 0.81
CA SER A 189 0.64 -18.83 1.37
C SER A 189 1.07 -17.39 1.04
N LEU A 190 1.93 -16.85 1.90
CA LEU A 190 2.73 -15.66 1.66
C LEU A 190 4.17 -16.13 1.53
N VAL A 191 4.82 -15.83 0.40
CA VAL A 191 6.25 -16.07 0.22
C VAL A 191 6.96 -14.73 0.31
N VAL A 192 7.85 -14.59 1.29
CA VAL A 192 8.71 -13.41 1.47
C VAL A 192 10.14 -13.79 1.08
N VAL A 193 10.78 -12.97 0.25
CA VAL A 193 12.19 -13.11 -0.12
C VAL A 193 12.95 -11.86 0.32
N ASP A 194 13.95 -12.06 1.18
CA ASP A 194 14.69 -10.97 1.82
C ASP A 194 15.58 -10.18 0.88
N SER A 195 16.19 -10.87 -0.10
CA SER A 195 17.04 -10.21 -1.09
C SER A 195 16.81 -10.85 -2.44
N LEU A 196 16.08 -10.14 -3.29
CA LEU A 196 15.89 -10.52 -4.68
C LEU A 196 17.19 -10.40 -5.48
N ASN A 197 18.10 -9.51 -5.09
CA ASN A 197 19.38 -9.33 -5.76
C ASN A 197 20.22 -10.62 -5.65
N GLU A 198 20.37 -11.18 -4.45
CA GLU A 198 21.08 -12.44 -4.25
C GLU A 198 20.40 -13.63 -4.95
N LEU A 199 19.07 -13.68 -4.88
CA LEU A 199 18.30 -14.74 -5.52
C LEU A 199 18.52 -14.79 -7.04
N LEU A 200 18.57 -13.63 -7.70
CA LEU A 200 18.68 -13.53 -9.16
C LEU A 200 20.13 -13.56 -9.64
N ASN A 201 21.01 -12.77 -9.02
CA ASN A 201 22.37 -12.56 -9.51
C ASN A 201 23.36 -13.61 -8.99
N VAL A 202 23.17 -14.11 -7.76
CA VAL A 202 24.08 -15.08 -7.13
C VAL A 202 23.55 -16.51 -7.27
N LYS A 203 22.25 -16.72 -7.07
CA LYS A 203 21.62 -18.06 -7.15
C LYS A 203 21.08 -18.41 -8.52
N HIS A 204 21.05 -17.45 -9.45
CA HIS A 204 20.57 -17.61 -10.83
C HIS A 204 19.18 -18.24 -10.90
N VAL A 205 18.30 -17.88 -9.98
CA VAL A 205 16.89 -18.31 -10.02
C VAL A 205 16.15 -17.44 -11.02
N ASP A 206 15.47 -18.04 -11.99
CA ASP A 206 14.57 -17.31 -12.86
C ASP A 206 13.34 -16.79 -12.06
N ILE A 207 13.16 -15.46 -12.06
CA ILE A 207 12.01 -14.80 -11.45
C ILE A 207 10.69 -15.25 -12.08
N GLY A 208 10.68 -15.58 -13.37
CA GLY A 208 9.52 -16.12 -14.07
C GLY A 208 9.10 -17.48 -13.51
N ALA A 209 10.06 -18.37 -13.30
CA ALA A 209 9.83 -19.65 -12.64
C ALA A 209 9.30 -19.49 -11.20
N LEU A 210 9.88 -18.59 -10.40
CA LEU A 210 9.39 -18.32 -9.05
C LEU A 210 7.96 -17.76 -9.05
N PHE A 211 7.68 -16.78 -9.90
CA PHE A 211 6.34 -16.19 -10.02
C PHE A 211 5.30 -17.23 -10.48
N LYS A 212 5.65 -18.06 -11.47
CA LYS A 212 4.79 -19.16 -11.94
C LYS A 212 4.50 -20.17 -10.83
N LEU A 213 5.51 -20.47 -10.01
CA LEU A 213 5.35 -21.36 -8.86
C LEU A 213 4.38 -20.74 -7.84
N VAL A 214 4.63 -19.52 -7.37
CA VAL A 214 3.87 -18.92 -6.26
C VAL A 214 2.49 -18.43 -6.70
N ALA A 215 2.44 -17.56 -7.70
CA ALA A 215 1.21 -16.87 -8.09
C ALA A 215 0.31 -17.75 -8.97
N VAL A 216 0.88 -18.48 -9.94
CA VAL A 216 0.08 -19.24 -10.92
C VAL A 216 -0.31 -20.63 -10.38
N LYS A 217 0.64 -21.40 -9.85
CA LYS A 217 0.37 -22.77 -9.38
C LYS A 217 -0.34 -22.80 -8.02
N TYR A 218 0.08 -21.95 -7.07
CA TYR A 218 -0.48 -21.95 -5.71
C TYR A 218 -1.43 -20.77 -5.41
N ALA A 219 -1.70 -19.87 -6.37
CA ALA A 219 -2.56 -18.70 -6.17
C ALA A 219 -2.21 -17.91 -4.89
N SER A 220 -0.90 -17.82 -4.60
CA SER A 220 -0.32 -17.25 -3.39
C SER A 220 0.37 -15.92 -3.69
N ASN A 221 0.65 -15.13 -2.66
CA ASN A 221 1.26 -13.80 -2.83
C ASN A 221 2.78 -13.87 -2.63
N LEU A 222 3.52 -13.27 -3.56
CA LEU A 222 4.98 -13.13 -3.51
C LEU A 222 5.35 -11.70 -3.11
N ILE A 223 6.17 -11.57 -2.08
CA ILE A 223 6.81 -10.32 -1.68
C ILE A 223 8.31 -10.51 -1.78
N GLY A 224 8.98 -9.62 -2.50
CA GLY A 224 10.44 -9.63 -2.58
C GLY A 224 11.00 -8.25 -2.30
N VAL A 225 12.07 -8.22 -1.52
CA VAL A 225 12.81 -7.00 -1.19
C VAL A 225 13.99 -6.87 -2.13
N TYR A 226 14.23 -5.66 -2.60
CA TYR A 226 15.37 -5.31 -3.43
C TYR A 226 16.05 -4.07 -2.84
N HIS A 227 17.25 -4.28 -2.32
CA HIS A 227 18.12 -3.25 -1.78
C HIS A 227 18.71 -2.41 -2.92
N GLN A 228 18.39 -1.11 -2.93
CA GLN A 228 18.83 -0.17 -3.98
C GLN A 228 20.31 0.20 -3.88
N ASP A 229 20.87 0.08 -2.68
CA ASP A 229 22.27 0.33 -2.33
C ASP A 229 23.24 -0.76 -2.83
N ILE A 230 22.72 -1.93 -3.23
CA ILE A 230 23.56 -2.98 -3.81
C ILE A 230 23.76 -2.70 -5.29
N THR A 231 25.02 -2.46 -5.68
CA THR A 231 25.38 -2.22 -7.08
C THR A 231 25.03 -3.43 -7.95
N ALA A 232 24.34 -3.19 -9.05
CA ALA A 232 24.05 -4.22 -10.03
C ALA A 232 25.36 -4.73 -10.67
N THR A 233 25.62 -6.03 -10.61
CA THR A 233 26.74 -6.64 -11.30
C THR A 233 26.43 -6.72 -12.79
N GLN A 234 26.97 -5.79 -13.59
CA GLN A 234 26.87 -5.85 -15.04
C GLN A 234 27.95 -6.77 -15.59
N TYR A 235 27.53 -7.89 -16.18
CA TYR A 235 28.44 -8.76 -16.92
C TYR A 235 28.65 -8.18 -18.32
N PRO A 236 29.91 -7.92 -18.73
CA PRO A 236 30.21 -7.33 -20.04
C PRO A 236 29.73 -8.21 -21.22
N GLU A 237 29.48 -9.50 -20.98
CA GLU A 237 28.94 -10.43 -21.97
C GLU A 237 27.50 -10.10 -22.39
N ASN A 238 26.74 -9.39 -21.55
CA ASN A 238 25.32 -9.08 -21.76
C ASN A 238 25.04 -7.57 -21.67
N ALA A 239 25.80 -6.76 -22.41
CA ALA A 239 25.67 -5.29 -22.39
C ALA A 239 24.27 -4.77 -22.75
N TYR A 240 23.49 -5.53 -23.53
CA TYR A 240 22.13 -5.16 -23.94
C TYR A 240 21.04 -5.74 -23.03
N ALA A 241 21.38 -6.58 -22.05
CA ALA A 241 20.38 -7.13 -21.15
C ALA A 241 19.93 -6.05 -20.15
N PRO A 242 18.61 -5.94 -19.90
CA PRO A 242 18.11 -5.01 -18.89
C PRO A 242 18.64 -5.39 -17.50
N GLN A 243 18.76 -4.39 -16.62
CA GLN A 243 19.18 -4.64 -15.25
C GLN A 243 18.13 -5.49 -14.51
N SER A 244 18.58 -6.31 -13.56
CA SER A 244 17.69 -7.18 -12.77
C SER A 244 16.56 -6.38 -12.10
N LEU A 245 16.86 -5.17 -11.62
CA LEU A 245 15.86 -4.27 -11.04
C LEU A 245 14.75 -3.89 -12.03
N ASP A 246 15.10 -3.61 -13.28
CA ASP A 246 14.14 -3.20 -14.31
C ASP A 246 13.22 -4.37 -14.68
N VAL A 247 13.78 -5.57 -14.79
CA VAL A 247 13.00 -6.80 -15.03
C VAL A 247 12.02 -7.05 -13.86
N ILE A 248 12.49 -6.93 -12.63
CA ILE A 248 11.68 -7.09 -11.42
C ILE A 248 10.56 -6.05 -11.36
N LYS A 249 10.89 -4.76 -11.56
CA LYS A 249 9.91 -3.67 -11.62
C LYS A 249 8.92 -3.88 -12.74
N TYR A 250 9.34 -4.38 -13.90
CA TYR A 250 8.46 -4.67 -15.02
C TYR A 250 7.48 -5.80 -14.68
N MET A 251 7.92 -6.85 -13.99
CA MET A 251 7.06 -7.97 -13.58
C MET A 251 6.14 -7.66 -12.39
N ALA A 252 6.52 -6.71 -11.53
CA ALA A 252 5.77 -6.36 -10.34
C ALA A 252 4.37 -5.80 -10.66
N THR A 253 3.37 -6.22 -9.88
CA THR A 253 2.04 -5.61 -9.88
C THR A 253 1.96 -4.45 -8.89
N THR A 254 2.82 -4.44 -7.89
CA THR A 254 2.97 -3.34 -6.94
C THR A 254 4.44 -3.12 -6.64
N VAL A 255 4.87 -1.88 -6.67
CA VAL A 255 6.21 -1.46 -6.26
C VAL A 255 6.05 -0.52 -5.07
N ILE A 256 6.74 -0.80 -3.97
CA ILE A 256 6.70 0.03 -2.75
C ILE A 256 8.12 0.48 -2.47
N THR A 257 8.36 1.79 -2.52
CA THR A 257 9.65 2.39 -2.16
C THR A 257 9.60 2.87 -0.72
N CYS A 258 10.55 2.42 0.09
CA CYS A 258 10.68 2.77 1.49
C CYS A 258 11.50 4.06 1.66
N LYS A 259 10.97 5.01 2.43
CA LYS A 259 11.63 6.27 2.80
C LYS A 259 11.59 6.45 4.31
N SER A 260 12.70 6.95 4.88
CA SER A 260 12.75 7.27 6.32
C SER A 260 11.81 8.43 6.62
N PHE A 261 11.05 8.31 7.70
CA PHE A 261 10.11 9.36 8.10
C PHE A 261 10.83 10.66 8.46
N ALA A 262 11.92 10.58 9.24
CA ALA A 262 12.72 11.75 9.61
C ALA A 262 13.27 12.49 8.37
N HIS A 263 13.69 11.76 7.35
CA HIS A 263 14.19 12.34 6.09
C HIS A 263 13.10 13.09 5.33
N VAL A 264 11.89 12.52 5.24
CA VAL A 264 10.74 13.20 4.60
C VAL A 264 10.36 14.46 5.38
N LEU A 265 10.40 14.42 6.72
CA LEU A 265 10.18 15.60 7.56
C LEU A 265 11.23 16.68 7.33
N ALA A 266 12.51 16.30 7.24
CA ALA A 266 13.61 17.21 6.99
C ALA A 266 13.49 17.89 5.61
N THR A 267 13.15 17.12 4.57
CA THR A 267 12.88 17.65 3.22
C THR A 267 11.76 18.66 3.23
N LYS A 268 10.66 18.35 3.93
CA LYS A 268 9.55 19.29 4.06
C LYS A 268 9.94 20.55 4.84
N ALA A 269 10.60 20.41 5.98
CA ALA A 269 11.03 21.55 6.79
C ALA A 269 11.99 22.47 6.03
N ALA A 270 12.85 21.91 5.18
CA ALA A 270 13.70 22.68 4.28
C ALA A 270 12.84 23.45 3.26
N LYS A 271 11.89 22.78 2.60
CA LYS A 271 10.97 23.41 1.63
C LYS A 271 10.16 24.55 2.24
N GLU A 272 9.59 24.35 3.44
CA GLU A 272 8.82 25.39 4.16
C GLU A 272 9.69 26.61 4.53
N ARG A 273 10.98 26.39 4.80
CA ARG A 273 11.95 27.45 5.09
C ARG A 273 12.65 27.99 3.85
N SER A 274 12.29 27.51 2.66
CA SER A 274 12.99 27.81 1.40
C SER A 274 14.50 27.55 1.46
N LEU A 275 14.91 26.53 2.22
CA LEU A 275 16.28 26.04 2.28
C LEU A 275 16.48 24.97 1.21
N ALA A 276 17.75 24.73 0.86
CA ALA A 276 18.10 23.61 -0.01
C ALA A 276 17.64 22.28 0.59
N GLU A 277 17.05 21.42 -0.23
CA GLU A 277 16.55 20.13 0.23
C GLU A 277 17.73 19.24 0.68
N PRO A 278 17.66 18.67 1.90
CA PRO A 278 18.67 17.75 2.37
C PRO A 278 18.70 16.51 1.47
N THR A 279 19.90 16.17 1.03
CA THR A 279 20.12 15.03 0.15
C THR A 279 20.46 13.80 1.00
N HIS A 280 19.76 12.70 0.80
CA HIS A 280 19.94 11.46 1.56
C HIS A 280 20.26 10.28 0.64
N GLY A 281 21.02 9.31 1.16
CA GLY A 281 21.33 8.05 0.49
C GLY A 281 22.04 8.21 -0.85
N LEU A 282 21.59 7.45 -1.84
CA LEU A 282 22.20 7.39 -3.17
C LEU A 282 22.25 8.76 -3.87
N LEU A 283 21.35 9.68 -3.54
CA LEU A 283 21.34 11.02 -4.12
C LEU A 283 22.58 11.83 -3.70
N HIS A 284 23.18 11.51 -2.55
CA HIS A 284 24.37 12.22 -2.06
C HIS A 284 25.59 11.94 -2.95
N SER A 285 25.53 10.90 -3.80
CA SER A 285 26.59 10.51 -4.75
C SER A 285 27.98 10.38 -4.11
N VAL A 286 28.02 10.09 -2.81
CA VAL A 286 29.26 9.85 -2.06
C VAL A 286 29.60 8.38 -2.19
N GLU A 287 30.83 8.10 -2.61
CA GLU A 287 31.37 6.76 -2.70
C GLU A 287 31.57 6.16 -1.31
N GLY A 288 31.10 4.92 -1.12
CA GLY A 288 31.21 4.17 0.13
C GLY A 288 29.85 3.85 0.77
N VAL A 289 29.90 3.13 1.89
CA VAL A 289 28.71 2.77 2.67
C VAL A 289 28.40 3.91 3.63
N VAL A 290 27.52 4.83 3.20
CA VAL A 290 27.11 6.00 3.99
C VAL A 290 25.68 5.84 4.44
N GLN A 291 25.48 5.81 5.76
CA GLN A 291 24.16 5.92 6.36
C GLN A 291 23.96 7.35 6.87
N CYS A 292 22.87 8.00 6.45
CA CYS A 292 22.54 9.34 6.91
C CYS A 292 22.11 9.33 8.38
N LEU A 293 22.28 10.46 9.06
CA LEU A 293 21.70 10.68 10.39
C LEU A 293 20.17 10.54 10.33
N ASP A 294 19.56 10.12 11.43
CA ASP A 294 18.11 9.86 11.54
C ASP A 294 17.55 8.86 10.50
N ALA A 295 18.43 8.00 9.97
CA ALA A 295 18.04 6.82 9.21
C ALA A 295 17.28 5.82 10.09
N ASN A 296 16.39 5.03 9.48
CA ASN A 296 15.58 3.99 10.13
C ASN A 296 14.80 4.51 11.35
N ASP A 297 14.03 5.58 11.14
CA ASP A 297 13.20 6.18 12.18
C ASP A 297 12.24 5.15 12.82
N HIS A 298 12.28 5.03 14.14
CA HIS A 298 11.48 4.09 14.91
C HIS A 298 9.98 4.46 14.91
N ARG A 299 9.64 5.72 14.68
CA ARG A 299 8.24 6.21 14.72
C ARG A 299 7.40 5.62 13.60
N GLY A 300 8.02 5.30 12.47
CA GLY A 300 7.34 4.74 11.31
C GLY A 300 8.12 4.92 10.02
N ILE A 301 7.51 4.41 8.95
CA ILE A 301 8.06 4.38 7.61
C ILE A 301 7.13 5.09 6.64
N VAL A 302 7.70 5.83 5.69
CA VAL A 302 6.96 6.41 4.56
C VAL A 302 7.09 5.48 3.36
N LEU A 303 5.98 5.23 2.69
CA LEU A 303 5.83 4.26 1.60
C LEU A 303 5.34 5.00 0.36
N GLU A 304 6.19 5.15 -0.64
CA GLU A 304 5.79 5.58 -1.98
C GLU A 304 5.39 4.34 -2.76
N ALA A 305 4.09 4.12 -2.94
CA ALA A 305 3.58 2.91 -3.54
C ALA A 305 2.99 3.17 -4.93
N GLU A 306 3.49 2.42 -5.90
CA GLU A 306 2.96 2.34 -7.26
C GLU A 306 2.13 1.07 -7.42
N PHE A 307 0.85 1.22 -7.72
CA PHE A 307 -0.09 0.15 -7.99
C PHE A 307 -0.38 0.08 -9.49
N ARG A 308 -0.24 -1.11 -10.09
CA ARG A 308 -0.61 -1.32 -11.49
C ARG A 308 -2.02 -1.87 -11.61
N ARG A 309 -2.88 -1.14 -12.31
CA ARG A 309 -4.25 -1.56 -12.59
C ARG A 309 -4.28 -2.67 -13.63
N LYS A 310 -5.40 -3.38 -13.69
CA LYS A 310 -5.70 -4.35 -14.78
C LYS A 310 -5.72 -3.69 -16.16
N SER A 311 -5.94 -2.38 -16.24
CA SER A 311 -5.86 -1.60 -17.48
C SER A 311 -4.42 -1.30 -17.92
N GLY A 312 -3.41 -1.63 -17.12
CA GLY A 312 -2.01 -1.30 -17.38
C GLY A 312 -1.57 0.08 -16.88
N ARG A 313 -2.52 0.96 -16.49
CA ARG A 313 -2.19 2.26 -15.89
C ARG A 313 -1.65 2.09 -14.47
N SER A 314 -0.55 2.77 -14.16
CA SER A 314 0.00 2.88 -12.82
C SER A 314 -0.64 4.03 -12.04
N GLU A 315 -0.79 3.82 -10.73
CA GLU A 315 -1.23 4.82 -9.77
C GLU A 315 -0.23 4.88 -8.62
N SER A 316 0.34 6.05 -8.37
CA SER A 316 1.34 6.27 -7.34
C SER A 316 0.74 7.07 -6.19
N GLU A 317 0.92 6.59 -4.97
CA GLU A 317 0.40 7.21 -3.76
C GLU A 317 1.40 7.11 -2.62
N THR A 318 1.43 8.12 -1.75
CA THR A 318 2.35 8.16 -0.61
C THR A 318 1.62 7.87 0.70
N PHE A 319 2.08 6.87 1.44
CA PHE A 319 1.48 6.43 2.70
C PHE A 319 2.47 6.54 3.85
N PHE A 320 1.94 6.79 5.04
CA PHE A 320 2.67 6.71 6.29
C PHE A 320 2.19 5.49 7.05
N LEU A 321 3.12 4.58 7.35
CA LEU A 321 2.91 3.43 8.19
C LEU A 321 3.66 3.66 9.51
N ARG A 322 2.92 3.98 10.58
CA ARG A 322 3.50 4.09 11.92
C ARG A 322 3.90 2.73 12.49
N ALA A 323 4.76 2.75 13.51
CA ALA A 323 5.03 1.58 14.31
C ALA A 323 3.75 1.01 14.94
N ALA A 324 3.68 -0.31 14.94
CA ALA A 324 2.60 -1.10 15.49
C ALA A 324 2.50 -0.97 17.01
N GLN A 325 1.29 -0.75 17.54
CA GLN A 325 1.04 -0.77 18.99
C GLN A 325 0.20 -1.99 19.39
N PRO A 326 0.38 -2.56 20.59
CA PRO A 326 -0.43 -3.69 21.06
C PRO A 326 -1.93 -3.38 21.09
N SER A 327 -2.30 -2.12 21.38
CA SER A 327 -3.68 -1.63 21.41
C SER A 327 -4.41 -1.76 20.07
N ASP A 328 -3.67 -1.76 18.95
CA ASP A 328 -4.22 -1.83 17.59
C ASP A 328 -4.82 -3.21 17.27
N TYR A 329 -4.49 -4.22 18.07
CA TYR A 329 -4.82 -5.61 17.82
C TYR A 329 -5.83 -6.12 18.84
N ASN A 330 -6.70 -7.01 18.40
CA ASN A 330 -7.55 -7.79 19.29
C ASN A 330 -6.71 -8.81 20.07
N ALA A 331 -7.27 -9.31 21.17
CA ALA A 331 -6.68 -10.48 21.81
C ALA A 331 -6.66 -11.66 20.81
N PRO A 332 -5.60 -12.47 20.79
CA PRO A 332 -5.52 -13.64 19.92
C PRO A 332 -6.64 -14.63 20.27
N MET A 333 -7.26 -15.20 19.24
CA MET A 333 -8.22 -16.30 19.42
C MET A 333 -7.47 -17.61 19.73
N PRO A 334 -8.11 -18.59 20.40
CA PRO A 334 -7.48 -19.88 20.67
C PRO A 334 -6.93 -20.53 19.39
N GLY A 335 -5.64 -20.85 19.38
CA GLY A 335 -4.93 -21.42 18.23
C GLY A 335 -4.34 -20.40 17.25
N MET A 336 -4.54 -19.10 17.46
CA MET A 336 -3.88 -18.03 16.72
C MET A 336 -2.80 -17.37 17.57
N THR A 337 -1.73 -16.90 16.94
CA THR A 337 -0.60 -16.25 17.64
C THR A 337 -0.76 -14.74 17.72
N PHE A 338 -1.34 -14.14 16.69
CA PHE A 338 -1.67 -12.73 16.66
C PHE A 338 -3.19 -12.58 16.56
N GLY A 339 -3.74 -11.60 17.28
CA GLY A 339 -5.13 -11.21 17.09
C GLY A 339 -5.32 -10.44 15.79
N THR A 340 -6.57 -10.16 15.43
CA THR A 340 -6.88 -9.38 14.23
C THR A 340 -6.73 -7.89 14.48
N LEU A 341 -6.42 -7.16 13.41
CA LEU A 341 -6.35 -5.70 13.43
C LEU A 341 -7.73 -5.09 13.76
N LYS A 342 -7.79 -4.22 14.78
CA LYS A 342 -9.01 -3.50 15.17
C LYS A 342 -9.31 -2.33 14.23
N LYS A 343 -8.28 -1.52 13.98
CA LYS A 343 -8.37 -0.29 13.21
C LYS A 343 -7.15 -0.19 12.30
N GLU A 344 -7.40 0.19 11.05
CA GLU A 344 -6.33 0.48 10.12
C GLU A 344 -5.60 1.77 10.55
N PHE A 345 -4.29 1.70 10.65
CA PHE A 345 -3.44 2.82 11.07
C PHE A 345 -2.49 3.30 9.97
N ILE A 346 -2.60 2.76 8.76
CA ILE A 346 -1.96 3.35 7.60
C ILE A 346 -2.72 4.63 7.20
N VAL A 347 -1.97 5.68 6.92
CA VAL A 347 -2.56 6.97 6.57
C VAL A 347 -2.00 7.42 5.22
N LEU A 348 -2.88 7.86 4.33
CA LEU A 348 -2.48 8.50 3.09
C LEU A 348 -1.98 9.90 3.41
N LEU A 349 -0.78 10.28 2.94
CA LEU A 349 -0.21 11.59 3.26
C LEU A 349 -1.09 12.74 2.74
N ASP A 350 -1.72 12.57 1.59
CA ASP A 350 -2.65 13.54 0.99
C ASP A 350 -3.91 13.80 1.84
N GLN A 351 -4.18 13.00 2.88
CA GLN A 351 -5.22 13.31 3.86
C GLN A 351 -4.83 14.45 4.80
N PHE A 352 -3.53 14.71 4.96
CA PHE A 352 -3.03 15.79 5.80
C PHE A 352 -2.82 17.04 4.95
N PRO A 353 -3.48 18.18 5.28
CA PRO A 353 -3.38 19.41 4.50
C PRO A 353 -1.94 19.88 4.27
N ALA A 354 -1.08 19.68 5.28
CA ALA A 354 0.32 20.10 5.20
C ALA A 354 1.19 19.23 4.27
N TYR A 355 0.70 18.05 3.84
CA TYR A 355 1.40 17.13 2.93
C TYR A 355 0.60 16.87 1.64
N CYS A 356 -0.48 17.62 1.44
CA CYS A 356 -1.37 17.44 0.29
C CYS A 356 -0.64 17.81 -1.00
N SER A 357 -0.75 16.97 -2.02
CA SER A 357 -0.24 17.27 -3.35
C SER A 357 -0.99 18.46 -3.98
N GLU A 358 -0.32 19.26 -4.81
CA GLU A 358 -0.93 20.43 -5.46
C GLU A 358 -2.19 20.07 -6.25
N GLY A 359 -2.18 18.91 -6.94
CA GLY A 359 -3.35 18.42 -7.68
C GLY A 359 -4.55 18.11 -6.79
N VAL A 360 -4.32 17.50 -5.62
CA VAL A 360 -5.40 17.24 -4.65
C VAL A 360 -5.83 18.53 -3.96
N MET A 361 -4.93 19.47 -3.74
CA MET A 361 -5.25 20.80 -3.21
C MET A 361 -6.13 21.60 -4.17
N MET A 362 -5.90 21.51 -5.49
CA MET A 362 -6.78 22.09 -6.51
C MET A 362 -8.18 21.45 -6.50
N LEU A 363 -8.27 20.13 -6.31
CA LEU A 363 -9.54 19.42 -6.15
C LEU A 363 -10.27 19.80 -4.85
N ILE A 364 -9.53 19.97 -3.75
CA ILE A 364 -10.08 20.46 -2.48
C ILE A 364 -10.63 21.86 -2.68
N ASN A 365 -9.84 22.77 -3.27
CA ASN A 365 -10.24 24.14 -3.53
C ASN A 365 -11.47 24.20 -4.45
N ALA A 366 -11.52 23.39 -5.51
CA ALA A 366 -12.69 23.29 -6.40
C ALA A 366 -13.93 22.67 -5.73
N ALA A 367 -13.75 21.90 -4.66
CA ALA A 367 -14.84 21.33 -3.88
C ALA A 367 -15.31 22.25 -2.74
N THR A 368 -14.43 23.09 -2.20
CA THR A 368 -14.73 24.08 -1.15
C THR A 368 -15.29 25.38 -1.73
N ASP A 369 -14.70 25.88 -2.82
CA ASP A 369 -15.25 26.94 -3.64
C ASP A 369 -16.17 26.31 -4.67
N GLY A 370 -17.44 26.14 -4.29
CA GLY A 370 -18.46 25.61 -5.18
C GLY A 370 -18.48 26.36 -6.51
N LEU A 371 -17.91 25.75 -7.55
CA LEU A 371 -18.05 26.16 -8.96
C LEU A 371 -17.85 27.65 -9.25
N ASP A 372 -16.72 28.24 -8.84
CA ASP A 372 -16.17 29.41 -9.54
C ASP A 372 -15.33 28.96 -10.75
N SER A 373 -15.94 28.11 -11.59
CA SER A 373 -15.47 27.94 -12.96
C SER A 373 -15.94 29.15 -13.75
N THR A 374 -15.02 29.81 -14.46
CA THR A 374 -15.25 31.03 -15.27
C THR A 374 -16.33 30.87 -16.35
N PHE A 375 -16.86 29.66 -16.55
CA PHE A 375 -17.99 29.37 -17.44
C PHE A 375 -19.01 28.46 -16.75
N ASN A 376 -19.84 29.03 -15.88
CA ASN A 376 -21.05 28.34 -15.40
C ASN A 376 -22.08 28.30 -16.54
N LEU A 377 -22.20 27.16 -17.23
CA LEU A 377 -23.20 26.92 -18.29
C LEU A 377 -24.63 26.72 -17.75
N GLY A 378 -24.80 26.67 -16.42
CA GLY A 378 -26.10 26.61 -15.77
C GLY A 378 -26.65 28.01 -15.49
N LEU A 379 -27.90 28.28 -15.87
CA LEU A 379 -28.59 29.50 -15.48
C LEU A 379 -28.85 29.46 -13.97
N THR A 380 -28.48 30.53 -13.27
CA THR A 380 -28.87 30.73 -11.86
C THR A 380 -30.41 30.80 -11.75
N ASN A 381 -30.98 30.49 -10.58
CA ASN A 381 -32.44 30.53 -10.38
C ASN A 381 -33.05 31.89 -10.77
N LYS A 382 -32.33 32.99 -10.51
CA LYS A 382 -32.73 34.34 -10.95
C LYS A 382 -32.74 34.50 -12.47
N GLN A 383 -31.75 33.94 -13.17
CA GLN A 383 -31.70 33.95 -14.64
C GLN A 383 -32.76 33.03 -15.26
N LYS A 384 -33.10 31.94 -14.59
CA LYS A 384 -34.19 31.04 -15.00
C LYS A 384 -35.56 31.73 -14.86
N GLU A 385 -35.81 32.39 -13.75
CA GLU A 385 -37.02 33.20 -13.54
C GLU A 385 -37.10 34.36 -14.54
N ALA A 386 -35.97 35.03 -14.83
CA ALA A 386 -35.92 36.07 -15.85
C ALA A 386 -36.22 35.51 -17.25
N ARG A 387 -35.71 34.33 -17.61
CA ARG A 387 -36.03 33.65 -18.88
C ARG A 387 -37.50 33.25 -18.96
N GLU A 388 -38.07 32.78 -17.86
CA GLU A 388 -39.48 32.37 -17.78
C GLU A 388 -40.44 33.57 -17.78
N GLY A 389 -39.99 34.75 -17.32
CA GLY A 389 -40.75 36.01 -17.35
C GLY A 389 -40.67 36.79 -18.67
N VAL A 390 -39.82 36.37 -19.62
CA VAL A 390 -39.75 37.00 -20.95
C VAL A 390 -40.89 36.44 -21.81
N VAL A 391 -41.94 37.26 -21.96
CA VAL A 391 -43.10 36.95 -22.81
C VAL A 391 -42.71 37.24 -24.26
N LEU A 392 -42.41 36.17 -25.01
CA LEU A 392 -42.23 36.24 -26.46
C LEU A 392 -43.60 36.29 -27.14
N PRO A 393 -43.84 37.21 -28.10
CA PRO A 393 -45.02 37.16 -28.95
C PRO A 393 -45.11 35.78 -29.62
N TYR A 394 -46.28 35.12 -29.52
CA TYR A 394 -46.60 33.80 -30.11
C TYR A 394 -46.06 32.53 -29.41
N PHE A 395 -45.36 32.63 -28.27
CA PHE A 395 -44.87 31.44 -27.55
C PHE A 395 -45.99 30.64 -26.86
N ASP A 396 -47.10 31.29 -26.50
CA ASP A 396 -48.29 30.63 -25.96
C ASP A 396 -49.00 29.74 -27.01
N ALA A 397 -48.77 29.97 -28.30
CA ALA A 397 -49.36 29.16 -29.37
C ALA A 397 -48.81 27.71 -29.39
N GLN A 398 -47.68 27.46 -28.72
CA GLN A 398 -47.05 26.15 -28.65
C GLN A 398 -47.44 25.31 -27.43
N LYS A 399 -48.11 25.92 -26.43
CA LYS A 399 -48.54 25.24 -25.18
C LYS A 399 -50.04 24.89 -25.15
N GLY A 400 -50.83 25.43 -26.08
CA GLY A 400 -52.21 24.98 -26.31
C GLY A 400 -52.27 23.62 -27.00
N GLU A 401 -53.38 22.91 -26.81
CA GLU A 401 -53.70 21.52 -27.21
C GLU A 401 -53.73 21.25 -28.74
N GLY A 402 -52.86 21.92 -29.53
CA GLY A 402 -52.81 21.87 -31.00
C GLY A 402 -51.38 21.96 -31.56
N GLY A 403 -50.43 21.23 -30.98
CA GLY A 403 -49.02 21.22 -31.36
C GLY A 403 -48.70 20.42 -32.62
N GLU A 404 -49.18 20.84 -33.80
CA GLU A 404 -48.85 20.20 -35.08
C GLU A 404 -48.25 21.15 -36.15
N GLY A 405 -47.92 22.39 -35.78
CA GLY A 405 -47.47 23.44 -36.72
C GLY A 405 -45.96 23.58 -36.92
N GLY A 406 -45.15 22.53 -36.68
CA GLY A 406 -43.68 22.66 -36.66
C GLY A 406 -42.90 21.56 -37.38
N ARG A 407 -43.54 20.73 -38.20
CA ARG A 407 -42.82 19.79 -39.07
C ARG A 407 -42.38 20.51 -40.33
N ILE A 408 -41.10 20.85 -40.40
CA ILE A 408 -40.47 21.26 -41.66
C ILE A 408 -40.36 20.00 -42.50
N LEU A 409 -41.20 19.90 -43.54
CA LEU A 409 -41.09 18.86 -44.55
C LEU A 409 -40.07 19.35 -45.59
N TYR A 410 -38.94 18.67 -45.70
CA TYR A 410 -37.98 18.89 -46.78
C TYR A 410 -38.46 18.06 -47.99
N ASP A 411 -38.81 18.73 -49.08
CA ASP A 411 -39.14 18.09 -50.35
C ASP A 411 -37.88 18.20 -51.23
N MET A 412 -37.28 17.07 -51.59
CA MET A 412 -36.05 17.06 -52.40
C MET A 412 -36.39 17.49 -53.83
N GLY A 413 -35.80 18.58 -54.30
CA GLY A 413 -35.95 19.03 -55.68
C GLY A 413 -35.12 18.18 -56.64
N GLU A 414 -35.60 17.96 -57.87
CA GLU A 414 -34.88 17.23 -58.95
C GLU A 414 -33.57 17.92 -59.40
N GLU A 415 -33.19 19.04 -58.79
CA GLU A 415 -31.96 19.80 -59.05
C GLU A 415 -30.85 19.53 -58.02
N ASP A 416 -31.09 18.69 -57.01
CA ASP A 416 -30.10 18.33 -55.97
C ASP A 416 -29.27 17.14 -56.47
N ASP A 417 -28.19 17.45 -57.19
CA ASP A 417 -27.18 16.53 -57.72
C ASP A 417 -26.30 16.00 -56.58
N PHE A 418 -26.85 15.02 -55.86
CA PHE A 418 -26.14 14.26 -54.83
C PHE A 418 -24.99 13.46 -55.48
N ASP A 419 -23.78 14.01 -55.49
CA ASP A 419 -22.56 13.32 -55.94
C ASP A 419 -22.20 12.19 -54.97
N GLU A 420 -22.30 10.94 -55.44
CA GLU A 420 -22.16 9.70 -54.65
C GLU A 420 -20.71 9.39 -54.20
N GLU A 421 -19.74 10.31 -54.38
CA GLU A 421 -18.31 10.07 -54.18
C GLU A 421 -17.72 10.63 -52.85
N GLU A 422 -18.51 11.29 -51.99
CA GLU A 422 -17.98 11.98 -50.80
C GLU A 422 -18.01 11.19 -49.47
N ASP A 423 -18.43 9.92 -49.47
CA ASP A 423 -18.63 9.13 -48.24
C ASP A 423 -17.64 7.96 -48.03
N GLU A 424 -16.36 8.14 -48.38
CA GLU A 424 -15.27 7.29 -47.87
C GLU A 424 -14.11 8.10 -47.26
N ILE A 425 -14.25 8.55 -46.00
CA ILE A 425 -13.11 8.86 -45.10
C ILE A 425 -13.37 8.38 -43.68
#